data_AF-A0A0A8YQU2-F1
#
_entry.id   AF-A0A0A8YQU2-F1
#
_cell.length_a   1.000
_cell.length_b   1.000
_cell.length_c   1.000
_cell.angle_alpha   90.00
_cell.angle_beta   90.00
_cell.angle_gamma   90.00
#
_symmetry.space_group_name_H-M   'P 1'
#
loop_
_entity.id
_entity.type
_entity.pdbx_description
1 polymer ?
#
loop_
_entity_poly.entity_id
_entity_poly.type
_entity_poly.pdbx_seq_one_letter_code
_entity_poly.pdbx_strand_id
1 'polypeptide(L)'
;MRPDDRFAVLRSIGKECIHEDELRLLLKKKTDPTCYIWFEPSPMMDIEQGIMKTIYVNKMVTAGCTVKILMADWFLQRHPKIGSNLNKIRAIGCYNIAMWKAAGMYLDRVEVVWLSDELNHHAGDYWPLAMDVARKYTMKRMARYCVYTVPYGPERLPAAEIIYPCMQVAAVLCQKLQVDIWLFSMDQREIILLAKDYCEDINRENRSTILLHCMLPNLLEDPEFQDERDPGRTIFMLDEEDDVNEKIISAFCPPKESVRNPCLEYIKSVVLPWFGKFEVVQKEGNGSNKTYSSMEELNVDYESGDLDSSDLKLAFGKAINEILEVVGEYFRSNTEAQALITARKFQNQITADIRKIQMQNKEMFDF
;
A
#
# COMPACT_ATOMS: atom_id res chain seq x y z
N MET A 1 -8.09 -26.44 0.96
CA MET A 1 -9.36 -25.69 0.82
C MET A 1 -10.02 -26.07 -0.49
N ARG A 2 -11.35 -26.13 -0.57
CA ARG A 2 -12.04 -26.37 -1.85
C ARG A 2 -11.92 -25.12 -2.75
N PRO A 3 -12.03 -25.24 -4.09
CA PRO A 3 -11.92 -24.10 -5.00
C PRO A 3 -12.84 -22.92 -4.64
N ASP A 4 -14.07 -23.18 -4.22
CA ASP A 4 -15.03 -22.12 -3.87
C ASP A 4 -14.64 -21.39 -2.57
N ASP A 5 -14.12 -22.11 -1.58
CA ASP A 5 -13.63 -21.51 -0.33
C ASP A 5 -12.40 -20.61 -0.62
N ARG A 6 -11.51 -21.06 -1.52
CA ARG A 6 -10.35 -20.27 -1.97
C ARG A 6 -10.79 -19.02 -2.72
N PHE A 7 -11.79 -19.16 -3.59
CA PHE A 7 -12.37 -18.04 -4.34
C PHE A 7 -12.92 -16.97 -3.39
N ALA A 8 -13.71 -17.38 -2.37
CA ALA A 8 -14.26 -16.44 -1.39
C ALA A 8 -13.14 -15.69 -0.63
N VAL A 9 -12.09 -16.39 -0.20
CA VAL A 9 -10.94 -15.77 0.48
C VAL A 9 -10.23 -14.77 -0.42
N LEU A 10 -9.88 -15.15 -1.65
CA LEU A 10 -9.17 -14.26 -2.58
C LEU A 10 -10.04 -13.07 -3.00
N ARG A 11 -11.33 -13.30 -3.28
CA ARG A 11 -12.28 -12.24 -3.65
C ARG A 11 -12.51 -11.24 -2.52
N SER A 12 -12.39 -11.67 -1.26
CA SER A 12 -12.50 -10.79 -0.08
C SER A 12 -11.34 -9.81 0.08
N ILE A 13 -10.21 -10.03 -0.60
CA ILE A 13 -9.04 -9.14 -0.56
C ILE A 13 -9.29 -7.89 -1.43
N GLY A 14 -9.86 -8.09 -2.62
CA GLY A 14 -10.07 -7.03 -3.59
C GLY A 14 -11.44 -6.36 -3.45
N LYS A 15 -11.48 -5.04 -3.52
CA LYS A 15 -12.69 -4.27 -3.81
C LYS A 15 -13.21 -4.61 -5.21
N GLU A 16 -12.29 -4.64 -6.17
CA GLU A 16 -12.53 -4.92 -7.59
C GLU A 16 -11.67 -6.11 -8.06
N CYS A 17 -12.21 -6.91 -8.98
CA CYS A 17 -11.57 -8.09 -9.53
C CYS A 17 -11.71 -8.11 -11.06
N ILE A 18 -10.59 -8.12 -11.78
CA ILE A 18 -10.52 -8.09 -13.26
C ILE A 18 -9.65 -9.28 -13.71
N HIS A 19 -10.14 -10.38 -14.25
CA HIS A 19 -11.50 -10.76 -14.63
C HIS A 19 -12.02 -11.83 -13.65
N GLU A 20 -13.09 -11.54 -12.92
CA GLU A 20 -13.58 -12.43 -11.84
C GLU A 20 -13.98 -13.84 -12.31
N ASP A 21 -14.54 -13.95 -13.50
CA ASP A 21 -14.90 -15.26 -14.08
C ASP A 21 -13.67 -16.13 -14.36
N GLU A 22 -12.57 -15.51 -14.79
CA GLU A 22 -11.29 -16.20 -15.01
C GLU A 22 -10.69 -16.70 -13.70
N LEU A 23 -10.86 -15.96 -12.59
CA LEU A 23 -10.40 -16.38 -11.27
C LEU A 23 -11.02 -17.72 -10.84
N ARG A 24 -12.33 -17.88 -11.01
CA ARG A 24 -13.00 -19.16 -10.67
C ARG A 24 -12.49 -20.31 -11.51
N LEU A 25 -12.28 -20.09 -12.81
CA LEU A 25 -11.77 -21.10 -13.72
C LEU A 25 -10.31 -21.46 -13.40
N LEU A 26 -9.48 -20.46 -13.09
CA LEU A 26 -8.09 -20.63 -12.67
C LEU A 26 -8.00 -21.51 -11.44
N LEU A 27 -8.79 -21.23 -10.40
CA LEU A 27 -8.76 -21.98 -9.13
C LEU A 27 -9.25 -23.43 -9.24
N LYS A 28 -10.04 -23.73 -10.28
CA LYS A 28 -10.44 -25.11 -10.61
C LYS A 28 -9.35 -25.87 -11.37
N LYS A 29 -8.57 -25.17 -12.19
CA LYS A 29 -7.54 -25.77 -13.07
C LYS A 29 -6.17 -25.87 -12.39
N LYS A 30 -5.80 -24.88 -11.58
CA LYS A 30 -4.47 -24.75 -10.97
C LYS A 30 -4.57 -24.82 -9.45
N THR A 31 -3.82 -25.75 -8.87
CA THR A 31 -3.76 -25.97 -7.42
C THR A 31 -3.04 -24.84 -6.70
N ASP A 32 -2.01 -24.26 -7.32
CA ASP A 32 -1.06 -23.31 -6.76
C ASP A 32 -0.84 -22.11 -7.69
N PRO A 33 -1.86 -21.25 -7.91
CA PRO A 33 -1.72 -20.08 -8.76
C PRO A 33 -0.62 -19.15 -8.24
N THR A 34 0.17 -18.61 -9.16
CA THR A 34 1.25 -17.66 -8.89
C THR A 34 0.63 -16.28 -8.72
N CYS A 35 0.75 -15.73 -7.52
CA CYS A 35 0.29 -14.39 -7.18
C CYS A 35 1.48 -13.44 -7.09
N TYR A 36 1.46 -12.34 -7.85
CA TYR A 36 2.39 -11.24 -7.66
C TYR A 36 1.70 -10.08 -6.95
N ILE A 37 2.41 -9.49 -6.01
CA ILE A 37 1.96 -8.34 -5.24
C ILE A 37 2.87 -7.18 -5.62
N TRP A 38 2.29 -6.15 -6.22
CA TRP A 38 3.03 -4.93 -6.53
C TRP A 38 3.25 -4.14 -5.24
N PHE A 39 4.50 -3.77 -4.99
CA PHE A 39 4.85 -2.94 -3.85
C PHE A 39 5.93 -1.93 -4.21
N GLU A 40 5.61 -0.63 -4.08
CA GLU A 40 6.59 0.44 -4.17
C GLU A 40 7.23 0.66 -2.78
N PRO A 41 8.56 0.46 -2.63
CA PRO A 41 9.19 0.62 -1.33
C PRO A 41 9.02 2.05 -0.80
N SER A 42 8.60 2.18 0.45
CA SER A 42 8.30 3.47 1.06
C SER A 42 9.23 3.75 2.23
N PRO A 43 9.86 4.93 2.31
CA PRO A 43 10.63 5.30 3.48
C PRO A 43 9.71 5.38 4.71
N MET A 44 8.50 5.90 4.57
CA MET A 44 7.50 5.98 5.66
C MET A 44 6.37 5.01 5.32
N MET A 45 6.55 3.75 5.69
CA MET A 45 5.53 2.74 5.49
C MET A 45 4.34 3.04 6.40
N ASP A 46 3.18 3.22 5.79
CA ASP A 46 1.90 3.36 6.49
C ASP A 46 1.29 1.99 6.84
N ILE A 47 0.21 2.02 7.62
CA ILE A 47 -0.49 0.82 8.07
C ILE A 47 -1.15 0.04 6.92
N GLU A 48 -1.48 0.70 5.81
CA GLU A 48 -1.99 0.02 4.60
C GLU A 48 -0.88 -0.83 3.95
N GLN A 49 0.28 -0.22 3.76
CA GLN A 49 1.47 -0.86 3.19
C GLN A 49 2.05 -1.95 4.09
N GLY A 50 1.93 -1.80 5.42
CA GLY A 50 2.43 -2.76 6.39
C GLY A 50 1.41 -3.81 6.82
N ILE A 51 0.45 -3.43 7.66
CA ILE A 51 -0.50 -4.34 8.31
C ILE A 51 -1.53 -4.90 7.32
N MET A 52 -2.21 -4.06 6.54
CA MET A 52 -3.21 -4.56 5.58
C MET A 52 -2.55 -5.45 4.52
N LYS A 53 -1.38 -5.05 4.01
CA LYS A 53 -0.59 -5.89 3.10
C LYS A 53 -0.26 -7.25 3.71
N THR A 54 0.13 -7.29 4.98
CA THR A 54 0.39 -8.52 5.73
C THR A 54 -0.85 -9.42 5.79
N ILE A 55 -2.01 -8.85 6.12
CA ILE A 55 -3.29 -9.58 6.13
C ILE A 55 -3.59 -10.18 4.74
N TYR A 56 -3.42 -9.40 3.67
CA TYR A 56 -3.70 -9.85 2.30
C TYR A 56 -2.74 -10.94 1.84
N VAL A 57 -1.44 -10.77 2.08
CA VAL A 57 -0.41 -11.77 1.77
C VAL A 57 -0.72 -13.07 2.49
N ASN A 58 -0.97 -13.03 3.80
CA ASN A 58 -1.24 -14.21 4.61
C ASN A 58 -2.52 -14.93 4.15
N LYS A 59 -3.57 -14.19 3.75
CA LYS A 59 -4.77 -14.76 3.14
C LYS A 59 -4.47 -15.49 1.81
N MET A 60 -3.67 -14.89 0.93
CA MET A 60 -3.28 -15.52 -0.34
C MET A 60 -2.45 -16.80 -0.11
N VAL A 61 -1.48 -16.74 0.80
CA VAL A 61 -0.64 -17.88 1.19
C VAL A 61 -1.50 -19.01 1.80
N THR A 62 -2.47 -18.66 2.63
CA THR A 62 -3.42 -19.64 3.24
C THR A 62 -4.39 -20.22 2.21
N ALA A 63 -4.78 -19.45 1.20
CA ALA A 63 -5.55 -19.90 0.05
C ALA A 63 -4.76 -20.81 -0.91
N GLY A 64 -3.49 -21.12 -0.60
CA GLY A 64 -2.65 -22.04 -1.36
C GLY A 64 -2.06 -21.42 -2.62
N CYS A 65 -1.87 -20.10 -2.67
CA CYS A 65 -1.16 -19.44 -3.75
C CYS A 65 0.35 -19.48 -3.53
N THR A 66 1.11 -19.53 -4.62
CA THR A 66 2.55 -19.25 -4.63
C THR A 66 2.70 -17.73 -4.70
N VAL A 67 3.09 -17.09 -3.60
CA VAL A 67 3.08 -15.62 -3.50
C VAL A 67 4.48 -15.05 -3.70
N LYS A 68 4.57 -14.06 -4.58
CA LYS A 68 5.76 -13.23 -4.77
C LYS A 68 5.44 -11.77 -4.52
N ILE A 69 6.30 -11.07 -3.77
CA ILE A 69 6.22 -9.62 -3.61
C ILE A 69 7.23 -9.00 -4.58
N LEU A 70 6.74 -8.23 -5.54
CA LEU A 70 7.55 -7.53 -6.52
C LEU A 70 7.84 -6.12 -5.99
N MET A 71 9.06 -5.94 -5.48
CA MET A 71 9.57 -4.67 -4.98
C MET A 71 9.89 -3.75 -6.17
N ALA A 72 9.03 -2.78 -6.45
CA ALA A 72 9.14 -1.82 -7.54
C ALA A 72 10.18 -0.72 -7.25
N ASP A 73 11.42 -1.14 -7.00
CA ASP A 73 12.54 -0.29 -6.61
C ASP A 73 12.87 0.83 -7.62
N TRP A 74 12.78 0.58 -8.92
CA TRP A 74 12.95 1.62 -9.93
C TRP A 74 11.91 2.75 -9.85
N PHE A 75 10.70 2.49 -9.35
CA PHE A 75 9.67 3.53 -9.24
C PHE A 75 9.95 4.48 -8.08
N LEU A 76 10.68 4.03 -7.04
CA LEU A 76 11.10 4.90 -5.94
C LEU A 76 12.11 5.98 -6.38
N GLN A 77 12.73 5.84 -7.56
CA GLN A 77 13.62 6.86 -8.12
C GLN A 77 12.89 8.18 -8.42
N ARG A 78 11.55 8.15 -8.54
CA ARG A 78 10.69 9.33 -8.64
C ARG A 78 10.75 10.21 -7.41
N HIS A 79 11.03 9.62 -6.24
CA HIS A 79 11.03 10.37 -4.99
C HIS A 79 12.19 11.37 -4.96
N PRO A 80 11.91 12.69 -4.85
CA PRO A 80 12.89 13.73 -5.08
C PRO A 80 14.03 13.70 -4.07
N LYS A 81 13.79 13.20 -2.85
CA LYS A 81 14.81 13.09 -1.79
C LYS A 81 15.68 11.84 -1.89
N ILE A 82 15.24 10.80 -2.59
CA ILE A 82 15.97 9.52 -2.67
C ILE A 82 16.84 9.50 -3.94
N GLY A 83 16.27 9.90 -5.07
CA GLY A 83 16.94 9.91 -6.37
C GLY A 83 17.25 8.49 -6.87
N SER A 84 18.27 8.36 -7.73
CA SER A 84 18.58 7.11 -8.46
C SER A 84 19.53 6.15 -7.74
N ASN A 85 19.85 6.37 -6.45
CA ASN A 85 20.77 5.50 -5.73
C ASN A 85 20.09 4.18 -5.34
N LEU A 86 20.32 3.14 -6.15
CA LEU A 86 19.70 1.82 -5.96
C LEU A 86 20.03 1.19 -4.60
N ASN A 87 21.22 1.41 -4.05
CA ASN A 87 21.58 0.89 -2.72
C ASN A 87 20.72 1.52 -1.62
N LYS A 88 20.45 2.83 -1.70
CA LYS A 88 19.52 3.50 -0.77
C LYS A 88 18.09 2.99 -0.93
N ILE A 89 17.65 2.82 -2.16
CA ILE A 89 16.31 2.29 -2.47
C ILE A 89 16.14 0.87 -1.92
N ARG A 90 17.10 -0.01 -2.18
CA ARG A 90 17.05 -1.38 -1.67
C ARG A 90 17.17 -1.43 -0.15
N ALA A 91 17.92 -0.53 0.49
CA ALA A 91 17.93 -0.40 1.94
C ALA A 91 16.55 -0.04 2.51
N ILE A 92 15.80 0.84 1.83
CA ILE A 92 14.40 1.13 2.17
C ILE A 92 13.53 -0.12 2.01
N GLY A 93 13.68 -0.87 0.92
CA GLY A 93 12.95 -2.12 0.73
C GLY A 93 13.28 -3.17 1.80
N CYS A 94 14.56 -3.33 2.19
CA CYS A 94 14.94 -4.21 3.30
C CYS A 94 14.31 -3.78 4.64
N TYR A 95 14.23 -2.47 4.88
CA TYR A 95 13.55 -1.91 6.03
C TYR A 95 12.03 -2.20 6.01
N ASN A 96 11.38 -2.10 4.85
CA ASN A 96 9.99 -2.51 4.67
C ASN A 96 9.77 -4.02 4.92
N ILE A 97 10.68 -4.87 4.43
CA ILE A 97 10.62 -6.32 4.67
C ILE A 97 10.74 -6.64 6.17
N ALA A 98 11.59 -5.92 6.91
CA ALA A 98 11.71 -6.09 8.35
C ALA A 98 10.39 -5.74 9.08
N MET A 99 9.65 -4.72 8.62
CA MET A 99 8.32 -4.40 9.17
C MET A 99 7.29 -5.49 8.91
N TRP A 100 7.28 -6.08 7.72
CA TRP A 100 6.39 -7.21 7.43
C TRP A 100 6.74 -8.44 8.23
N LYS A 101 8.03 -8.70 8.46
CA LYS A 101 8.48 -9.75 9.36
C LYS A 101 7.93 -9.54 10.77
N ALA A 102 8.03 -8.31 11.28
CA ALA A 102 7.50 -7.95 12.58
C ALA A 102 5.96 -8.08 12.65
N ALA A 103 5.25 -7.66 11.60
CA ALA A 103 3.80 -7.78 11.48
C ALA A 103 3.31 -9.23 11.30
N GLY A 104 4.19 -10.24 11.27
CA GLY A 104 3.79 -11.64 11.15
C GLY A 104 3.40 -12.05 9.73
N MET A 105 3.94 -11.40 8.70
CA MET A 105 3.83 -11.88 7.32
C MET A 105 4.58 -13.22 7.17
N TYR A 106 3.99 -14.17 6.45
CA TYR A 106 4.57 -15.49 6.19
C TYR A 106 5.73 -15.45 5.18
N LEU A 107 6.76 -14.65 5.47
CA LEU A 107 7.91 -14.42 4.60
C LEU A 107 8.74 -15.68 4.31
N ASP A 108 8.61 -16.73 5.13
CA ASP A 108 9.18 -18.06 4.87
C ASP A 108 8.48 -18.79 3.71
N ARG A 109 7.26 -18.37 3.36
CA ARG A 109 6.43 -18.90 2.27
C ARG A 109 6.20 -17.91 1.14
N VAL A 110 6.88 -16.76 1.17
CA VAL A 110 6.77 -15.70 0.17
C VAL A 110 8.15 -15.41 -0.41
N GLU A 111 8.22 -15.31 -1.74
CA GLU A 111 9.42 -14.88 -2.43
C GLU A 111 9.41 -13.35 -2.61
N VAL A 112 10.45 -12.67 -2.15
CA VAL A 112 10.61 -11.23 -2.41
C VAL A 112 11.54 -11.03 -3.60
N VAL A 113 11.06 -10.33 -4.61
CA VAL A 113 11.74 -10.16 -5.89
C VAL A 113 11.90 -8.67 -6.18
N TRP A 114 13.07 -8.26 -6.65
CA TRP A 114 13.32 -6.86 -7.05
C TRP A 114 12.91 -6.67 -8.51
N LEU A 115 12.07 -5.67 -8.77
CA LEU A 115 11.63 -5.34 -10.13
C LEU A 115 12.83 -5.07 -11.04
N SER A 116 13.81 -4.29 -10.57
CA SER A 116 15.01 -4.01 -11.36
C SER A 116 15.77 -5.28 -11.78
N ASP A 117 15.85 -6.29 -10.93
CA ASP A 117 16.53 -7.55 -11.26
C ASP A 117 15.74 -8.34 -12.32
N GLU A 118 14.42 -8.45 -12.17
CA GLU A 118 13.53 -9.12 -13.13
C GLU A 118 13.54 -8.44 -14.50
N LEU A 119 13.48 -7.11 -14.52
CA LEU A 119 13.48 -6.34 -15.76
C LEU A 119 14.83 -6.40 -16.47
N ASN A 120 15.94 -6.47 -15.73
CA ASN A 120 17.25 -6.68 -16.32
C ASN A 120 17.39 -8.11 -16.88
N HIS A 121 16.87 -9.12 -16.18
CA HIS A 121 16.89 -10.51 -16.63
C HIS A 121 16.06 -10.71 -17.91
N HIS A 122 14.97 -9.95 -18.06
CA HIS A 122 14.04 -10.02 -19.20
C HIS A 122 14.08 -8.77 -20.09
N ALA A 123 15.20 -8.05 -20.12
CA ALA A 123 15.32 -6.76 -20.80
C ALA A 123 14.94 -6.81 -22.29
N GLY A 124 15.29 -7.91 -22.97
CA GLY A 124 14.99 -8.14 -24.39
C GLY A 124 13.50 -8.29 -24.70
N ASP A 125 12.69 -8.72 -23.74
CA ASP A 125 11.22 -8.83 -23.89
C ASP A 125 10.52 -7.56 -23.36
N TYR A 126 11.04 -7.01 -22.27
CA TYR A 126 10.41 -5.90 -21.54
C TYR A 126 10.52 -4.55 -22.26
N TRP A 127 11.72 -4.13 -22.68
CA TRP A 127 11.90 -2.81 -23.26
C TRP A 127 11.20 -2.62 -24.60
N PRO A 128 11.19 -3.61 -25.52
CA PRO A 128 10.38 -3.51 -26.73
C PRO A 128 8.88 -3.34 -26.44
N LEU A 129 8.36 -4.04 -25.42
CA LEU A 129 6.97 -3.90 -24.99
C LEU A 129 6.69 -2.50 -24.43
N ALA A 130 7.56 -1.96 -23.56
CA ALA A 130 7.43 -0.60 -23.05
C ALA A 130 7.46 0.46 -24.17
N MET A 131 8.32 0.27 -25.17
CA MET A 131 8.38 1.15 -26.34
C MET A 131 7.16 1.02 -27.25
N ASP A 132 6.58 -0.17 -27.39
CA ASP A 132 5.36 -0.36 -28.16
C ASP A 132 4.14 0.30 -27.49
N VAL A 133 4.04 0.19 -26.15
CA VAL A 133 3.04 0.95 -25.36
C VAL A 133 3.18 2.44 -25.62
N ALA A 134 4.40 2.98 -25.55
CA ALA A 134 4.67 4.40 -25.80
C ALA A 134 4.29 4.85 -27.23
N ARG A 135 4.40 3.96 -28.23
CA ARG A 135 4.02 4.25 -29.62
C ARG A 135 2.51 4.29 -29.85
N LYS A 136 1.72 3.58 -29.04
CA LYS A 136 0.26 3.49 -29.21
C LYS A 136 -0.50 4.66 -28.59
N TYR A 137 0.08 5.31 -27.57
CA TYR A 137 -0.62 6.34 -26.81
C TYR A 137 -0.01 7.73 -26.97
N THR A 138 -0.86 8.75 -26.97
CA THR A 138 -0.42 10.13 -27.09
C THR A 138 0.18 10.64 -25.77
N MET A 139 1.08 11.61 -25.86
CA MET A 139 1.62 12.32 -24.68
C MET A 139 0.51 12.89 -23.80
N LYS A 140 -0.56 13.43 -24.40
CA LYS A 140 -1.73 13.97 -23.68
C LYS A 140 -2.45 12.89 -22.87
N ARG A 141 -2.54 11.66 -23.39
CA ARG A 141 -3.11 10.52 -22.67
C ARG A 141 -2.18 10.09 -21.53
N MET A 142 -0.89 9.92 -21.81
CA MET A 142 0.11 9.52 -20.80
C MET A 142 0.21 10.51 -19.64
N ALA A 143 0.14 11.81 -19.93
CA ALA A 143 0.19 12.87 -18.91
C ALA A 143 -0.95 12.80 -17.88
N ARG A 144 -2.07 12.14 -18.19
CA ARG A 144 -3.18 11.96 -17.23
C ARG A 144 -2.84 11.01 -16.09
N TYR A 145 -1.87 10.12 -16.31
CA TYR A 145 -1.41 9.17 -15.29
C TYR A 145 -0.23 9.73 -14.48
N CYS A 146 0.24 10.94 -14.79
CA CYS A 146 1.27 11.63 -14.02
C CYS A 146 0.61 12.25 -12.77
N VAL A 147 0.48 11.46 -11.72
CA VAL A 147 -0.11 11.91 -10.44
C VAL A 147 0.90 12.69 -9.59
N TYR A 148 2.20 12.46 -9.79
CA TYR A 148 3.27 12.99 -8.95
C TYR A 148 3.97 14.22 -9.56
N THR A 149 3.22 15.29 -9.80
CA THR A 149 3.74 16.53 -10.42
C THR A 149 4.11 17.61 -9.40
N VAL A 150 3.58 17.52 -8.17
CA VAL A 150 3.73 18.50 -7.09
C VAL A 150 5.19 18.90 -6.83
N PRO A 151 6.17 17.98 -6.79
CA PRO A 151 7.55 18.37 -6.47
C PRO A 151 8.25 19.19 -7.56
N TYR A 152 7.73 19.20 -8.78
CA TYR A 152 8.36 19.84 -9.94
C TYR A 152 7.72 21.20 -10.28
N GLY A 153 6.54 21.49 -9.72
CA GLY A 153 5.75 22.69 -10.01
C GLY A 153 4.92 22.56 -11.30
N PRO A 154 3.96 23.48 -11.51
CA PRO A 154 2.99 23.38 -12.61
C PRO A 154 3.61 23.46 -14.02
N GLU A 155 4.83 23.99 -14.15
CA GLU A 155 5.49 24.26 -15.43
C GLU A 155 6.51 23.20 -15.86
N ARG A 156 6.82 22.21 -15.02
CA ARG A 156 7.86 21.20 -15.30
C ARG A 156 7.33 19.80 -15.08
N LEU A 157 7.17 19.06 -16.18
CA LEU A 157 6.93 17.61 -16.15
C LEU A 157 8.17 16.89 -16.69
N PRO A 158 8.96 16.19 -15.85
CA PRO A 158 10.08 15.40 -16.32
C PRO A 158 9.65 14.34 -17.33
N ALA A 159 10.44 14.12 -18.38
CA ALA A 159 10.13 13.10 -19.40
C ALA A 159 9.94 11.69 -18.81
N ALA A 160 10.64 11.39 -17.70
CA ALA A 160 10.50 10.14 -16.97
C ALA A 160 9.05 9.90 -16.50
N GLU A 161 8.31 10.95 -16.12
CA GLU A 161 6.91 10.84 -15.66
C GLU A 161 5.96 10.31 -16.74
N ILE A 162 6.31 10.48 -18.01
CA ILE A 162 5.59 9.92 -19.16
C ILE A 162 6.02 8.48 -19.43
N ILE A 163 7.28 8.15 -19.18
CA ILE A 163 7.86 6.83 -19.44
C ILE A 163 7.43 5.82 -18.36
N TYR A 164 7.29 6.24 -17.10
CA TYR A 164 6.92 5.35 -15.99
C TYR A 164 5.61 4.58 -16.21
N PRO A 165 4.50 5.20 -16.66
CA PRO A 165 3.30 4.46 -17.05
C PRO A 165 3.58 3.36 -18.09
N CYS A 166 4.39 3.65 -19.10
CA CYS A 166 4.74 2.69 -20.15
C CYS A 166 5.55 1.51 -19.59
N MET A 167 6.51 1.82 -18.70
CA MET A 167 7.29 0.83 -17.96
C MET A 167 6.41 -0.07 -17.09
N GLN A 168 5.48 0.52 -16.35
CA GLN A 168 4.60 -0.22 -15.45
C GLN A 168 3.68 -1.15 -16.22
N VAL A 169 3.04 -0.66 -17.29
CA VAL A 169 2.21 -1.51 -18.18
C VAL A 169 3.03 -2.67 -18.74
N ALA A 170 4.24 -2.40 -19.23
CA ALA A 170 5.11 -3.46 -19.74
C ALA A 170 5.49 -4.49 -18.66
N ALA A 171 5.71 -4.06 -17.41
CA ALA A 171 6.03 -4.94 -16.30
C ALA A 171 4.85 -5.86 -15.96
N VAL A 172 3.64 -5.30 -15.86
CA VAL A 172 2.39 -6.06 -15.61
C VAL A 172 2.15 -7.10 -16.71
N LEU A 173 2.47 -6.76 -17.96
CA LEU A 173 2.20 -7.59 -19.12
C LEU A 173 3.36 -8.51 -19.53
N CYS A 174 4.49 -8.46 -18.82
CA CYS A 174 5.67 -9.27 -19.13
C CYS A 174 5.36 -10.77 -18.92
N GLN A 175 5.22 -11.52 -20.02
CA GLN A 175 4.84 -12.94 -19.98
C GLN A 175 5.84 -13.82 -19.23
N LYS A 176 7.11 -13.42 -19.19
CA LYS A 176 8.18 -14.18 -18.53
C LYS A 176 7.98 -14.28 -17.01
N LEU A 177 7.26 -13.32 -16.43
CA LEU A 177 6.90 -13.35 -15.01
C LEU A 177 5.85 -14.42 -14.67
N GLN A 178 5.13 -14.96 -15.67
CA GLN A 178 4.16 -16.06 -15.51
C GLN A 178 3.16 -15.86 -14.35
N VAL A 179 2.63 -14.64 -14.24
CA VAL A 179 1.71 -14.25 -13.17
C VAL A 179 0.29 -14.69 -13.51
N ASP A 180 -0.35 -15.44 -12.62
CA ASP A 180 -1.77 -15.78 -12.77
C ASP A 180 -2.67 -14.71 -12.13
N ILE A 181 -2.27 -14.20 -10.96
CA ILE A 181 -3.02 -13.20 -10.20
C ILE A 181 -2.10 -12.06 -9.79
N TRP A 182 -2.49 -10.83 -10.08
CA TRP A 182 -1.88 -9.63 -9.53
C TRP A 182 -2.70 -9.09 -8.36
N LEU A 183 -2.01 -8.56 -7.35
CA LEU A 183 -2.59 -7.73 -6.30
C LEU A 183 -2.02 -6.32 -6.39
N PHE A 184 -2.91 -5.35 -6.59
CA PHE A 184 -2.62 -3.91 -6.62
C PHE A 184 -3.51 -3.17 -5.62
N SER A 185 -3.12 -1.95 -5.26
CA SER A 185 -4.01 -1.02 -4.55
C SER A 185 -4.84 -0.21 -5.56
N MET A 186 -5.95 0.36 -5.11
CA MET A 186 -6.89 1.11 -5.96
C MET A 186 -6.31 2.41 -6.54
N ASP A 187 -5.25 2.97 -5.96
CA ASP A 187 -4.45 4.06 -6.55
C ASP A 187 -3.84 3.68 -7.91
N GLN A 188 -3.50 2.41 -8.12
CA GLN A 188 -2.90 1.91 -9.35
C GLN A 188 -3.94 1.59 -10.45
N ARG A 189 -5.24 1.72 -10.14
CA ARG A 189 -6.35 1.28 -11.02
C ARG A 189 -6.27 1.86 -12.42
N GLU A 190 -5.95 3.15 -12.56
CA GLU A 190 -5.88 3.82 -13.86
C GLU A 190 -4.78 3.24 -14.77
N ILE A 191 -3.63 2.87 -14.20
CA ILE A 191 -2.56 2.18 -14.94
C ILE A 191 -2.97 0.75 -15.30
N ILE A 192 -3.68 0.06 -14.41
CA ILE A 192 -4.21 -1.28 -14.70
C ILE A 192 -5.23 -1.25 -15.85
N LEU A 193 -6.09 -0.24 -15.90
CA LEU A 193 -6.99 -0.03 -17.04
C LEU A 193 -6.22 0.28 -18.32
N LEU A 194 -5.16 1.08 -18.26
CA LEU A 194 -4.28 1.29 -19.41
C LEU A 194 -3.65 -0.02 -19.91
N ALA A 195 -3.21 -0.91 -19.01
CA ALA A 195 -2.68 -2.21 -19.38
C ALA A 195 -3.74 -3.11 -20.05
N LYS A 196 -4.98 -3.03 -19.58
CA LYS A 196 -6.13 -3.72 -20.19
C LYS A 196 -6.43 -3.19 -21.59
N ASP A 197 -6.55 -1.87 -21.74
CA ASP A 197 -6.77 -1.22 -23.04
C ASP A 197 -5.69 -1.63 -24.04
N TYR A 198 -4.43 -1.66 -23.59
CA TYR A 198 -3.31 -2.10 -24.43
C TYR A 198 -3.47 -3.56 -24.86
N CYS A 199 -3.89 -4.47 -23.97
CA CYS A 199 -4.15 -5.86 -24.35
C CYS A 199 -5.27 -5.98 -25.39
N GLU A 200 -6.28 -5.12 -25.35
CA GLU A 200 -7.36 -5.07 -26.35
C GLU A 200 -6.84 -4.56 -27.70
N ASP A 201 -6.03 -3.49 -27.69
CA ASP A 201 -5.42 -2.90 -28.88
C ASP A 201 -4.46 -3.84 -29.64
N ILE A 202 -3.98 -4.91 -28.98
CA ILE A 202 -3.13 -5.94 -29.60
C ILE A 202 -3.81 -7.32 -29.72
N ASN A 203 -5.11 -7.42 -29.40
CA ASN A 203 -5.86 -8.68 -29.38
C ASN A 203 -5.18 -9.78 -28.55
N ARG A 204 -4.62 -9.42 -27.39
CA ARG A 204 -4.00 -10.38 -26.48
C ARG A 204 -5.05 -11.08 -25.62
N GLU A 205 -5.13 -12.40 -25.80
CA GLU A 205 -6.09 -13.27 -25.12
C GLU A 205 -5.65 -13.70 -23.72
N ASN A 206 -4.35 -13.95 -23.51
CA ASN A 206 -3.86 -14.40 -22.20
C ASN A 206 -3.61 -13.21 -21.26
N ARG A 207 -4.48 -13.05 -20.27
CA ARG A 207 -4.49 -11.96 -19.29
C ARG A 207 -4.50 -12.55 -17.88
N SER A 208 -3.65 -12.00 -17.02
CA SER A 208 -3.67 -12.34 -15.59
C SER A 208 -4.94 -11.79 -14.95
N THR A 209 -5.46 -12.48 -13.94
CA THR A 209 -6.46 -11.90 -13.04
C THR A 209 -5.79 -10.80 -12.19
N ILE A 210 -6.52 -9.76 -11.84
CA ILE A 210 -6.06 -8.59 -11.10
C ILE A 210 -7.07 -8.32 -9.98
N LEU A 211 -6.57 -8.31 -8.76
CA LEU A 211 -7.30 -7.92 -7.55
C LEU A 211 -6.83 -6.53 -7.14
N LEU A 212 -7.77 -5.61 -6.98
CA LEU A 212 -7.53 -4.24 -6.52
C LEU A 212 -8.10 -4.08 -5.11
N HIS A 213 -7.24 -3.95 -4.10
CA HIS A 213 -7.67 -3.76 -2.71
C HIS A 213 -8.01 -2.29 -2.42
N CYS A 214 -8.92 -2.05 -1.47
CA CYS A 214 -9.27 -0.70 -1.03
C CYS A 214 -8.04 0.08 -0.55
N MET A 215 -8.11 1.39 -0.69
CA MET A 215 -7.25 2.32 0.05
C MET A 215 -7.93 2.73 1.35
N LEU A 216 -7.13 2.99 2.38
CA LEU A 216 -7.60 3.66 3.58
C LEU A 216 -7.88 5.14 3.28
N PRO A 217 -8.99 5.69 3.80
CA PRO A 217 -9.24 7.12 3.69
C PRO A 217 -8.23 7.92 4.52
N ASN A 218 -8.10 9.21 4.19
CA ASN A 218 -7.39 10.16 5.04
C ASN A 218 -8.12 10.25 6.39
N LEU A 219 -7.37 10.26 7.49
CA LEU A 219 -7.92 10.41 8.83
C LEU A 219 -8.54 11.79 9.06
N LEU A 220 -8.05 12.83 8.43
CA LEU A 220 -8.47 14.22 8.63
C LEU A 220 -9.64 14.62 7.69
N GLU A 221 -10.40 15.64 8.07
CA GLU A 221 -11.55 16.14 7.29
C GLU A 221 -11.12 16.92 6.04
N ASP A 222 -11.68 16.56 4.88
CA ASP A 222 -11.47 17.20 3.56
C ASP A 222 -10.10 16.94 2.88
N PRO A 223 -9.99 15.91 2.01
CA PRO A 223 -8.76 15.59 1.30
C PRO A 223 -8.36 16.62 0.22
N GLU A 224 -9.28 17.46 -0.26
CA GLU A 224 -9.03 18.34 -1.41
C GLU A 224 -8.13 19.55 -1.06
N PHE A 225 -7.98 19.85 0.23
CA PHE A 225 -7.21 21.01 0.72
C PHE A 225 -6.05 20.67 1.64
N GLN A 226 -5.72 19.39 1.80
CA GLN A 226 -4.72 18.97 2.77
C GLN A 226 -3.32 18.80 2.19
N ASP A 227 -2.35 19.22 2.99
CA ASP A 227 -0.93 19.03 2.71
C ASP A 227 -0.59 17.54 2.76
N GLU A 228 -0.18 16.95 1.64
CA GLU A 228 0.29 15.55 1.58
C GLU A 228 1.43 15.25 2.57
N ARG A 229 2.11 16.29 3.07
CA ARG A 229 3.18 16.21 4.06
C ARG A 229 2.68 16.11 5.50
N ASP A 230 1.40 16.36 5.77
CA ASP A 230 0.84 16.24 7.12
C ASP A 230 0.90 14.77 7.57
N PRO A 231 1.71 14.44 8.60
CA PRO A 231 1.78 13.08 9.10
C PRO A 231 0.48 12.61 9.76
N GLY A 232 -0.41 13.52 10.14
CA GLY A 232 -1.71 13.25 10.74
C GLY A 232 -2.74 12.63 9.79
N ARG A 233 -2.47 12.66 8.48
CA ARG A 233 -3.36 12.08 7.47
C ARG A 233 -3.51 10.56 7.54
N THR A 234 -2.55 9.87 8.16
CA THR A 234 -2.49 8.41 8.22
C THR A 234 -1.64 7.95 9.41
N ILE A 235 -1.67 6.64 9.67
CA ILE A 235 -0.90 5.99 10.73
C ILE A 235 0.28 5.25 10.10
N PHE A 236 1.48 5.48 10.63
CA PHE A 236 2.72 4.85 10.20
C PHE A 236 3.06 3.64 11.07
N MET A 237 3.80 2.70 10.48
CA MET A 237 4.18 1.43 11.13
C MET A 237 5.04 1.59 12.40
N LEU A 238 5.65 2.76 12.61
CA LEU A 238 6.48 3.08 13.78
C LEU A 238 6.01 4.36 14.47
N ASP A 239 4.75 4.74 14.30
CA ASP A 239 4.16 5.73 15.21
C ASP A 239 4.18 5.14 16.63
N GLU A 240 4.63 5.91 17.61
CA GLU A 240 4.54 5.52 19.01
C GLU A 240 3.11 5.77 19.54
N GLU A 241 2.81 5.28 20.73
CA GLU A 241 1.45 5.40 21.32
C GLU A 241 0.93 6.85 21.34
N ASP A 242 1.77 7.81 21.70
CA ASP A 242 1.42 9.23 21.71
C ASP A 242 1.09 9.76 20.31
N ASP A 243 1.89 9.39 19.29
CA ASP A 243 1.65 9.79 17.89
C ASP A 243 0.31 9.26 17.40
N VAL A 244 0.00 7.98 17.66
CA VAL A 244 -1.27 7.35 17.26
C VAL A 244 -2.45 8.04 17.94
N ASN A 245 -2.33 8.30 19.24
CA ASN A 245 -3.39 8.93 20.03
C ASN A 245 -3.69 10.36 19.52
N GLU A 246 -2.67 11.16 19.24
CA GLU A 246 -2.83 12.52 18.69
C GLU A 246 -3.54 12.51 17.33
N LYS A 247 -3.16 11.57 16.45
CA LYS A 247 -3.78 11.41 15.12
C LYS A 247 -5.25 11.02 15.21
N ILE A 248 -5.58 10.09 16.10
CA ILE A 248 -6.95 9.59 16.26
C ILE A 248 -7.86 10.60 16.95
N ILE A 249 -7.34 11.37 17.91
CA ILE A 249 -8.05 12.53 18.48
C ILE A 249 -8.43 13.50 17.36
N SER A 250 -7.51 13.77 16.43
CA SER A 250 -7.71 14.69 15.31
C SER A 250 -8.51 14.11 14.14
N ALA A 251 -8.74 12.79 14.11
CA ALA A 251 -9.41 12.13 13.00
C ALA A 251 -10.87 12.60 12.83
N PHE A 252 -11.35 12.74 11.60
CA PHE A 252 -12.72 13.00 11.28
C PHE A 252 -13.60 11.81 11.68
N CYS A 253 -14.55 12.02 12.59
CA CYS A 253 -15.44 10.96 13.07
C CYS A 253 -16.80 11.56 13.50
N PRO A 254 -17.61 12.00 12.53
CA PRO A 254 -18.90 12.64 12.80
C PRO A 254 -19.85 11.69 13.56
N PRO A 255 -20.45 12.12 14.69
CA PRO A 255 -21.37 11.28 15.45
C PRO A 255 -22.55 10.79 14.60
N LYS A 256 -22.90 9.52 14.72
CA LYS A 256 -24.03 8.86 14.03
C LYS A 256 -23.93 8.80 12.50
N GLU A 257 -22.79 9.18 11.92
CA GLU A 257 -22.56 9.14 10.48
C GLU A 257 -21.51 8.06 10.16
N SER A 258 -21.99 6.93 9.63
CA SER A 258 -21.13 5.79 9.29
C SER A 258 -20.49 5.92 7.91
N VAL A 259 -21.13 6.68 7.02
CA VAL A 259 -20.70 6.83 5.62
C VAL A 259 -19.50 7.78 5.54
N ARG A 260 -18.45 7.36 4.83
CA ARG A 260 -17.19 8.14 4.68
C ARG A 260 -16.51 8.48 6.01
N ASN A 261 -16.71 7.67 7.03
CA ASN A 261 -16.06 7.83 8.33
C ASN A 261 -14.71 7.08 8.35
N PRO A 262 -13.56 7.78 8.40
CA PRO A 262 -12.26 7.12 8.31
C PRO A 262 -11.97 6.19 9.49
N CYS A 263 -12.40 6.51 10.71
CA CYS A 263 -12.22 5.62 11.85
C CYS A 263 -12.90 4.27 11.62
N LEU A 264 -14.14 4.26 11.12
CA LEU A 264 -14.88 3.03 10.82
C LEU A 264 -14.24 2.23 9.68
N GLU A 265 -13.70 2.89 8.64
CA GLU A 265 -13.00 2.20 7.54
C GLU A 265 -11.67 1.57 8.00
N TYR A 266 -10.94 2.20 8.93
CA TYR A 266 -9.76 1.57 9.54
C TYR A 266 -10.15 0.38 10.42
N ILE A 267 -11.22 0.50 11.22
CA ILE A 267 -11.71 -0.63 12.04
C ILE A 267 -12.09 -1.81 11.14
N LYS A 268 -12.82 -1.56 10.05
CA LYS A 268 -13.23 -2.55 9.05
C LYS A 268 -12.05 -3.23 8.35
N SER A 269 -11.03 -2.45 7.96
CA SER A 269 -9.98 -2.91 7.06
C SER A 269 -8.73 -3.42 7.79
N VAL A 270 -8.53 -2.98 9.03
CA VAL A 270 -7.34 -3.28 9.84
C VAL A 270 -7.73 -4.04 11.10
N VAL A 271 -8.54 -3.45 11.98
CA VAL A 271 -8.79 -3.98 13.33
C VAL A 271 -9.56 -5.29 13.31
N LEU A 272 -10.71 -5.32 12.63
CA LEU A 272 -11.55 -6.53 12.51
C LEU A 272 -10.80 -7.68 11.81
N PRO A 273 -10.10 -7.48 10.68
CA PRO A 273 -9.32 -8.55 10.06
C PRO A 273 -8.12 -9.02 10.89
N TRP A 274 -7.57 -8.17 11.76
CA TRP A 274 -6.43 -8.51 12.61
C TRP A 274 -6.85 -9.30 13.85
N PHE A 275 -7.83 -8.81 14.61
CA PHE A 275 -8.26 -9.44 15.88
C PHE A 275 -9.46 -10.37 15.73
N GLY A 276 -10.21 -10.28 14.64
CA GLY A 276 -11.51 -10.96 14.45
C GLY A 276 -12.67 -10.32 15.20
N LYS A 277 -12.42 -9.22 15.93
CA LYS A 277 -13.39 -8.49 16.74
C LYS A 277 -12.92 -7.06 17.01
N PHE A 278 -13.84 -6.21 17.45
CA PHE A 278 -13.54 -4.87 17.94
C PHE A 278 -14.19 -4.68 19.32
N GLU A 279 -13.40 -4.30 20.32
CA GLU A 279 -13.84 -4.18 21.71
C GLU A 279 -13.91 -2.72 22.15
N VAL A 280 -15.07 -2.31 22.67
CA VAL A 280 -15.29 -0.96 23.18
C VAL A 280 -15.65 -1.00 24.66
N VAL A 281 -14.97 -0.17 25.46
CA VAL A 281 -15.26 0.03 26.88
C VAL A 281 -16.12 1.29 27.00
N GLN A 282 -17.42 1.12 27.28
CA GLN A 282 -18.36 2.24 27.43
C GLN A 282 -18.25 2.88 28.82
N LYS A 283 -18.26 4.21 28.89
CA LYS A 283 -18.09 4.96 30.15
C LYS A 283 -19.32 5.02 31.06
N GLU A 284 -20.55 4.96 30.54
CA GLU A 284 -21.75 5.16 31.36
C GLU A 284 -22.46 3.86 31.76
N GLY A 285 -22.63 3.69 33.07
CA GLY A 285 -23.74 2.94 33.66
C GLY A 285 -23.43 1.56 34.22
N ASN A 286 -22.56 0.75 33.59
CA ASN A 286 -22.23 -0.61 34.10
C ASN A 286 -21.02 -1.31 33.46
N GLY A 287 -20.07 -0.59 32.86
CA GLY A 287 -18.75 -1.13 32.49
C GLY A 287 -18.74 -2.42 31.65
N SER A 288 -19.81 -2.74 30.93
CA SER A 288 -19.86 -3.94 30.10
C SER A 288 -19.11 -3.64 28.80
N ASN A 289 -17.94 -4.24 28.63
CA ASN A 289 -17.23 -4.24 27.35
C ASN A 289 -18.19 -4.76 26.28
N LYS A 290 -18.44 -3.96 25.25
CA LYS A 290 -19.18 -4.39 24.07
C LYS A 290 -18.18 -4.89 23.03
N THR A 291 -18.44 -6.07 22.49
CA THR A 291 -17.60 -6.68 21.45
C THR A 291 -18.41 -6.76 20.17
N TYR A 292 -17.85 -6.19 19.10
CA TYR A 292 -18.41 -6.22 17.76
C TYR A 292 -17.67 -7.25 16.93
N SER A 293 -18.40 -8.18 16.31
CA SER A 293 -17.81 -9.19 15.42
C SER A 293 -17.89 -8.79 13.96
N SER A 294 -18.69 -7.77 13.63
CA SER A 294 -18.88 -7.30 12.27
C SER A 294 -19.17 -5.80 12.20
N MET A 295 -19.01 -5.22 11.01
CA MET A 295 -19.32 -3.81 10.78
C MET A 295 -20.81 -3.53 10.83
N GLU A 296 -21.66 -4.51 10.53
CA GLU A 296 -23.11 -4.37 10.61
C GLU A 296 -23.56 -4.12 12.05
N GLU A 297 -23.02 -4.86 13.02
CA GLU A 297 -23.28 -4.65 14.46
C GLU A 297 -22.77 -3.28 14.91
N LEU A 298 -21.54 -2.91 14.50
CA LEU A 298 -20.92 -1.65 14.87
C LEU A 298 -21.67 -0.43 14.33
N ASN A 299 -22.10 -0.49 13.06
CA ASN A 299 -22.81 0.60 12.40
C ASN A 299 -24.18 0.85 13.04
N VAL A 300 -24.92 -0.19 13.42
CA VAL A 300 -26.23 -0.05 14.07
C VAL A 300 -26.11 0.75 15.37
N ASP A 301 -25.14 0.42 16.21
CA ASP A 301 -24.94 1.12 17.48
C ASP A 301 -24.38 2.55 17.27
N TYR A 302 -23.49 2.72 16.31
CA TYR A 302 -22.93 4.04 16.00
C TYR A 302 -23.99 4.99 15.45
N GLU A 303 -24.82 4.55 14.50
CA GLU A 303 -25.87 5.33 13.85
C GLU A 303 -27.04 5.65 14.79
N SER A 304 -27.40 4.72 15.69
CA SER A 304 -28.40 4.97 16.73
C SER A 304 -27.91 5.98 17.78
N GLY A 305 -26.60 5.98 18.05
CA GLY A 305 -25.96 6.76 19.10
C GLY A 305 -25.73 5.99 20.39
N ASP A 306 -25.95 4.66 20.39
CA ASP A 306 -25.61 3.77 21.49
C ASP A 306 -24.09 3.63 21.66
N LEU A 307 -23.33 3.90 20.61
CA LEU A 307 -21.88 4.10 20.64
C LEU A 307 -21.54 5.53 20.19
N ASP A 308 -20.95 6.32 21.09
CA ASP A 308 -20.51 7.66 20.76
C ASP A 308 -19.13 7.69 20.07
N SER A 309 -18.85 8.79 19.38
CA SER A 309 -17.61 9.00 18.62
C SER A 309 -16.35 9.01 19.50
N SER A 310 -16.45 9.47 20.75
CA SER A 310 -15.32 9.53 21.68
C SER A 310 -14.92 8.13 22.14
N ASP A 311 -15.90 7.32 22.55
CA ASP A 311 -15.67 5.94 22.97
C ASP A 311 -15.21 5.06 21.78
N LEU A 312 -15.76 5.29 20.56
CA LEU A 312 -15.27 4.65 19.33
C LEU A 312 -13.79 4.98 19.08
N LYS A 313 -13.41 6.27 19.10
CA LYS A 313 -12.03 6.70 18.87
C LYS A 313 -11.07 6.15 19.91
N LEU A 314 -11.47 6.13 21.19
CA LEU A 314 -10.64 5.59 22.27
C LEU A 314 -10.35 4.11 22.05
N ALA A 315 -11.39 3.32 21.75
CA ALA A 315 -11.26 1.90 21.46
C ALA A 315 -10.44 1.65 20.18
N PHE A 316 -10.65 2.47 19.15
CA PHE A 316 -9.90 2.42 17.90
C PHE A 316 -8.40 2.67 18.13
N GLY A 317 -8.05 3.72 18.88
CA GLY A 317 -6.64 4.02 19.19
C GLY A 317 -5.96 2.94 19.99
N LYS A 318 -6.64 2.42 21.01
CA LYS A 318 -6.15 1.26 21.77
C LYS A 318 -5.85 0.07 20.85
N ALA A 319 -6.80 -0.28 19.97
CA ALA A 319 -6.63 -1.41 19.06
C ALA A 319 -5.46 -1.21 18.08
N ILE A 320 -5.28 0.01 17.54
CA ILE A 320 -4.14 0.30 16.65
C ILE A 320 -2.81 0.24 17.41
N ASN A 321 -2.74 0.78 18.61
CA ASN A 321 -1.53 0.70 19.45
C ASN A 321 -1.16 -0.75 19.74
N GLU A 322 -2.13 -1.61 20.06
CA GLU A 322 -1.88 -3.05 20.26
C GLU A 322 -1.33 -3.74 18.98
N ILE A 323 -1.79 -3.33 17.80
CA ILE A 323 -1.28 -3.86 16.52
C ILE A 323 0.15 -3.39 16.28
N LEU A 324 0.41 -2.09 16.41
CA LEU A 324 1.73 -1.50 16.14
C LEU A 324 2.78 -1.90 17.18
N GLU A 325 2.37 -2.21 18.40
CA GLU A 325 3.29 -2.65 19.46
C GLU A 325 4.02 -3.95 19.09
N VAL A 326 3.40 -4.85 18.31
CA VAL A 326 4.07 -6.04 17.78
C VAL A 326 5.26 -5.66 16.89
N VAL A 327 5.11 -4.57 16.12
CA VAL A 327 6.17 -4.02 15.26
C VAL A 327 7.20 -3.27 16.10
N GLY A 328 6.75 -2.38 16.98
CA GLY A 328 7.61 -1.60 17.88
C GLY A 328 8.52 -2.50 18.72
N GLU A 329 7.97 -3.54 19.33
CA GLU A 329 8.73 -4.47 20.17
C GLU A 329 9.76 -5.27 19.37
N TYR A 330 9.43 -5.70 18.14
CA TYR A 330 10.41 -6.32 17.25
C TYR A 330 11.59 -5.39 16.97
N PHE A 331 11.34 -4.11 16.67
CA PHE A 331 12.41 -3.15 16.44
C PHE A 331 13.13 -2.73 17.73
N ARG A 332 12.54 -2.83 18.92
CA ARG A 332 13.25 -2.61 20.20
C ARG A 332 14.13 -3.79 20.62
N SER A 333 13.73 -5.00 20.29
CA SER A 333 14.43 -6.22 20.69
C SER A 333 15.43 -6.76 19.66
N ASN A 334 15.36 -6.32 18.40
CA ASN A 334 16.22 -6.82 17.32
C ASN A 334 17.26 -5.78 16.85
N THR A 335 18.54 -6.04 17.15
CA THR A 335 19.66 -5.14 16.81
C THR A 335 19.83 -4.91 15.30
N GLU A 336 19.58 -5.90 14.45
CA GLU A 336 19.67 -5.74 13.00
C GLU A 336 18.55 -4.82 12.48
N ALA A 337 17.35 -4.96 13.03
CA ALA A 337 16.21 -4.11 12.71
C ALA A 337 16.45 -2.65 13.17
N GLN A 338 17.04 -2.46 14.35
CA GLN A 338 17.45 -1.12 14.83
C GLN A 338 18.47 -0.46 13.93
N ALA A 339 19.44 -1.22 13.43
CA ALA A 339 20.45 -0.69 12.52
C ALA A 339 19.82 -0.13 11.24
N LEU A 340 18.73 -0.73 10.74
CA LEU A 340 17.97 -0.22 9.59
C LEU A 340 17.30 1.13 9.88
N ILE A 341 16.70 1.31 11.07
CA ILE A 341 16.12 2.60 11.50
C ILE A 341 17.20 3.67 11.55
N THR A 342 18.31 3.37 12.21
CA THR A 342 19.43 4.30 12.41
C THR A 342 20.04 4.70 11.07
N ALA A 343 20.34 3.74 10.20
CA ALA A 343 20.87 3.99 8.87
C ALA A 343 19.96 4.92 8.05
N ARG A 344 18.64 4.72 8.13
CA ARG A 344 17.66 5.59 7.48
C ARG A 344 17.67 7.01 8.05
N LYS A 345 17.65 7.17 9.38
CA LYS A 345 17.69 8.49 10.05
C LYS A 345 18.95 9.26 9.64
N PHE A 346 20.12 8.61 9.64
CA PHE A 346 21.37 9.21 9.19
C PHE A 346 21.34 9.61 7.71
N GLN A 347 20.80 8.78 6.83
CA GLN A 347 20.68 9.12 5.40
C GLN A 347 19.77 10.34 5.17
N ASN A 348 18.68 10.48 5.92
CA ASN A 348 17.81 11.64 5.84
C ASN A 348 18.51 12.92 6.29
N GLN A 349 19.27 12.86 7.39
CA GLN A 349 20.02 14.00 7.92
C GLN A 349 21.07 14.50 6.93
N ILE A 350 21.91 13.60 6.40
CA ILE A 350 22.94 13.93 5.40
C ILE A 350 22.31 14.57 4.16
N THR A 351 21.17 14.04 3.71
CA THR A 351 20.46 14.57 2.53
C THR A 351 19.89 15.96 2.78
N ALA A 352 19.38 16.23 3.99
CA ALA A 352 18.89 17.54 4.39
C ALA A 352 20.05 18.56 4.47
N ASP A 353 21.18 18.17 5.05
CA ASP A 353 22.35 19.04 5.22
C ASP A 353 22.98 19.41 3.86
N ILE A 354 23.16 18.45 2.95
CA ILE A 354 23.66 18.72 1.58
C ILE A 354 22.75 19.71 0.85
N ARG A 355 21.43 19.56 0.97
CA ARG A 355 20.48 20.48 0.33
C ARG A 355 20.52 21.87 0.93
N LYS A 356 20.66 21.98 2.25
CA LYS A 356 20.82 23.27 2.92
C LYS A 356 22.06 23.99 2.41
N ILE A 357 23.18 23.27 2.28
CA ILE A 357 24.43 23.77 1.70
C ILE A 357 24.22 24.19 0.23
N GLN A 358 23.51 23.39 -0.57
CA GLN A 358 23.22 23.72 -1.98
C GLN A 358 22.30 24.94 -2.14
N MET A 359 21.32 25.11 -1.26
CA MET A 359 20.43 26.29 -1.25
C MET A 359 21.18 27.55 -0.80
N GLN A 360 21.99 27.46 0.25
CA GLN A 360 22.86 28.54 0.70
C GLN A 360 23.88 28.96 -0.38
N ASN A 361 24.45 27.98 -1.11
CA ASN A 361 25.35 28.27 -2.21
C ASN A 361 24.63 28.95 -3.39
N LYS A 362 23.38 28.57 -3.71
CA LYS A 362 22.59 29.24 -4.76
C LYS A 362 22.29 30.70 -4.43
N GLU A 363 21.87 30.98 -3.21
CA GLU A 363 21.63 32.36 -2.74
C GLU A 363 22.90 33.23 -2.78
N MET A 364 24.08 32.60 -2.68
CA MET A 364 25.37 33.29 -2.73
C MET A 364 25.87 33.61 -4.16
N PHE A 365 25.31 32.97 -5.19
CA PHE A 365 25.65 33.22 -6.61
C PHE A 365 24.61 34.07 -7.36
N ASP A 366 23.51 34.46 -6.69
CA ASP A 366 22.48 35.37 -7.22
C ASP A 366 22.68 36.84 -6.79
N PHE A 367 23.90 37.21 -6.36
CA PHE A 367 24.32 38.59 -6.07
C PHE A 367 25.36 39.13 -7.05
#